data_AF-A0AAQ3KBM1-F1
#
_entry.id   AF-A0AAQ3KBM1-F1
#
_cell.length_a   1.000
_cell.length_b   1.000
_cell.length_c   1.000
_cell.angle_alpha   90.00
_cell.angle_beta   90.00
_cell.angle_gamma   90.00
#
_symmetry.space_group_name_H-M   'P 1'
#
loop_
_entity.id
_entity.type
_entity.pdbx_description
1 polymer ?
#
loop_
_entity_poly.entity_id
_entity_poly.type
_entity_poly.pdbx_seq_one_letter_code
_entity_poly.pdbx_strand_id
1 'polypeptide(L)'
;MVRTRDTEAELNLPPGFRFHPTDEELVIHYLCRKAAFQRLPVPIIAELDLYKFNPWELPDKALFGQKEWYFFTPRDRKYPNGSRPNRAAGSGYWKATGADKPLSRQGSSKMVAIKKALVFYHGKAPRGIKTDWIIHEYRLAEADRSPNKKGGLRLDDWVLCRLYNKKNNWGKMQQQQKEMEKDETTSDSLETSTPESDI
;
A
#
# COMPACT_ATOMS: atom_id res chain seq x y z
N MET A 1 -4.92 -7.38 -21.36
CA MET A 1 -4.49 -7.74 -19.99
C MET A 1 -5.71 -8.01 -19.12
N VAL A 2 -5.80 -9.24 -18.59
CA VAL A 2 -6.90 -9.72 -17.76
C VAL A 2 -6.82 -9.03 -16.40
N ARG A 3 -7.90 -8.37 -15.94
CA ARG A 3 -8.00 -7.89 -14.56
C ARG A 3 -7.90 -9.11 -13.65
N THR A 4 -6.82 -9.21 -12.89
CA THR A 4 -6.62 -10.27 -11.89
C THR A 4 -7.66 -10.07 -10.79
N ARG A 5 -8.76 -10.83 -10.85
CA ARG A 5 -9.81 -11.04 -9.82
C ARG A 5 -10.07 -9.87 -8.85
N ASP A 6 -11.13 -9.10 -9.09
CA ASP A 6 -11.72 -8.24 -8.07
C ASP A 6 -12.32 -9.12 -6.96
N THR A 7 -11.58 -9.35 -5.88
CA THR A 7 -12.04 -10.22 -4.75
C THR A 7 -13.34 -9.73 -4.12
N GLU A 8 -13.67 -8.44 -4.22
CA GLU A 8 -14.96 -7.88 -3.78
C GLU A 8 -16.14 -8.39 -4.62
N ALA A 9 -15.95 -8.65 -5.92
CA ALA A 9 -16.99 -9.21 -6.78
C ALA A 9 -17.32 -10.67 -6.41
N GLU A 10 -16.36 -11.41 -5.86
CA GLU A 10 -16.54 -12.79 -5.40
C GLU A 10 -17.36 -12.86 -4.09
N LEU A 11 -17.53 -11.74 -3.39
CA LEU A 11 -18.31 -11.69 -2.14
C LEU A 11 -19.82 -11.63 -2.37
N ASN A 12 -20.28 -11.54 -3.62
CA ASN A 12 -21.70 -11.45 -4.00
C ASN A 12 -22.46 -10.36 -3.21
N LEU A 13 -21.80 -9.23 -2.95
CA LEU A 13 -22.39 -8.13 -2.20
C LEU A 13 -23.35 -7.33 -3.08
N PRO A 14 -24.48 -6.83 -2.53
CA PRO A 14 -25.38 -5.97 -3.28
C PRO A 14 -24.66 -4.68 -3.77
N PRO A 15 -25.12 -4.08 -4.88
CA PRO A 15 -24.59 -2.81 -5.34
C PRO A 15 -24.60 -1.75 -4.25
N GLY A 16 -23.50 -1.00 -4.12
CA GLY A 16 -23.34 0.07 -3.14
C GLY A 16 -22.65 -0.35 -1.84
N PHE A 17 -22.58 -1.65 -1.53
CA PHE A 17 -21.73 -2.14 -0.45
C PHE A 17 -20.27 -1.92 -0.80
N ARG A 18 -19.49 -1.43 0.17
CA ARG A 18 -18.07 -1.12 0.03
C ARG A 18 -17.35 -1.43 1.32
N PHE A 19 -16.09 -1.84 1.20
CA PHE A 19 -15.22 -1.91 2.36
C PHE A 19 -14.84 -0.50 2.84
N HIS A 20 -15.48 -0.05 3.92
CA HIS A 20 -15.25 1.24 4.56
C HIS A 20 -15.05 1.10 6.08
N PRO A 21 -13.98 0.42 6.52
CA PRO A 21 -13.77 0.13 7.93
C PRO A 21 -13.32 1.37 8.71
N THR A 22 -13.72 1.41 9.98
CA THR A 22 -13.16 2.31 10.99
C THR A 22 -11.71 1.93 11.32
N ASP A 23 -10.98 2.85 11.96
CA ASP A 23 -9.62 2.58 12.46
C ASP A 23 -9.61 1.39 13.43
N GLU A 24 -10.65 1.24 14.26
CA GLU A 24 -10.79 0.13 15.22
C GLU A 24 -11.01 -1.21 14.51
N GLU A 25 -11.92 -1.26 13.53
CA GLU A 25 -12.23 -2.50 12.80
C GLU A 25 -11.01 -3.02 12.03
N LEU A 26 -10.25 -2.14 11.39
CA LEU A 26 -8.98 -2.49 10.73
C LEU A 26 -8.00 -3.15 11.70
N VAL A 27 -7.89 -2.61 12.91
CA VAL A 27 -6.96 -3.14 13.90
C VAL A 27 -7.46 -4.47 14.46
N ILE A 28 -8.69 -4.50 14.99
CA ILE A 28 -9.20 -5.63 15.75
C ILE A 28 -9.53 -6.83 14.85
N HIS A 29 -10.22 -6.59 13.74
CA HIS A 29 -10.73 -7.67 12.90
C HIS A 29 -9.74 -8.12 11.83
N TYR A 30 -8.78 -7.27 11.45
CA TYR A 30 -7.79 -7.59 10.42
C TYR A 30 -6.39 -7.74 11.00
N LEU A 31 -5.79 -6.67 11.53
CA LEU A 31 -4.38 -6.70 11.94
C LEU A 31 -4.10 -7.64 13.13
N CYS A 32 -4.88 -7.58 14.20
CA CYS A 32 -4.74 -8.46 15.35
C CYS A 32 -4.89 -9.94 14.95
N ARG A 33 -5.89 -10.23 14.12
CA ARG A 33 -6.12 -11.60 13.61
C ARG A 33 -4.96 -12.08 12.74
N LYS A 34 -4.47 -11.23 11.83
CA LYS A 34 -3.31 -11.54 10.98
C LYS A 34 -2.06 -11.83 11.81
N ALA A 35 -1.78 -11.02 12.82
CA ALA A 35 -0.64 -11.21 13.71
C ALA A 35 -0.76 -12.48 14.57
N ALA A 36 -1.99 -12.87 14.93
CA ALA A 36 -2.28 -14.11 15.66
C ALA A 36 -2.45 -15.34 14.75
N PHE A 37 -2.17 -15.22 13.44
CA PHE A 37 -2.38 -16.27 12.43
C PHE A 37 -3.81 -16.84 12.42
N GLN A 38 -4.79 -16.00 12.76
CA GLN A 38 -6.21 -16.35 12.76
C GLN A 38 -6.84 -16.06 11.40
N ARG A 39 -7.93 -16.78 11.08
CA ARG A 39 -8.71 -16.56 9.86
C ARG A 39 -9.31 -15.14 9.84
N LEU A 40 -9.04 -14.42 8.76
CA LEU A 40 -9.62 -13.11 8.49
C LEU A 40 -11.12 -13.25 8.19
N PRO A 41 -11.96 -12.26 8.56
CA PRO A 41 -13.38 -12.28 8.22
C PRO A 41 -13.59 -12.42 6.71
N VAL A 42 -12.81 -11.65 5.93
CA VAL A 42 -12.79 -11.68 4.48
C VAL A 42 -11.34 -11.48 3.99
N PRO A 43 -10.82 -12.31 3.06
CA PRO A 43 -9.43 -12.24 2.58
C PRO A 43 -9.24 -11.17 1.49
N ILE A 44 -9.63 -9.93 1.76
CA ILE A 44 -9.58 -8.81 0.80
C ILE A 44 -8.29 -7.98 0.91
N ILE A 45 -7.50 -8.12 1.98
CA ILE A 45 -6.27 -7.34 2.14
C ILE A 45 -5.08 -8.11 1.55
N ALA A 46 -4.40 -7.51 0.57
CA ALA A 46 -3.24 -8.12 -0.08
C ALA A 46 -2.04 -8.22 0.86
N GLU A 47 -1.26 -9.30 0.76
CA GLU A 47 0.03 -9.42 1.43
C GLU A 47 1.15 -9.07 0.46
N LEU A 48 1.89 -8.01 0.76
CA LEU A 48 2.92 -7.47 -0.13
C LEU A 48 3.96 -6.69 0.67
N ASP A 49 5.23 -6.82 0.31
CA ASP A 49 6.25 -5.88 0.76
C ASP A 49 6.06 -4.54 0.03
N LEU A 50 5.24 -3.68 0.63
CA LEU A 50 4.80 -2.42 0.05
C LEU A 50 5.99 -1.51 -0.25
N TYR A 51 7.03 -1.57 0.58
CA TYR A 51 8.21 -0.71 0.47
C TYR A 51 9.10 -1.06 -0.72
N LYS A 52 8.80 -2.10 -1.50
CA LYS A 52 9.51 -2.39 -2.75
C LYS A 52 8.98 -1.65 -3.98
N PHE A 53 7.83 -0.98 -3.88
CA PHE A 53 7.13 -0.42 -5.03
C PHE A 53 6.95 1.08 -4.91
N ASN A 54 6.77 1.74 -6.05
CA ASN A 54 6.25 3.10 -6.07
C ASN A 54 4.76 3.10 -5.73
N PRO A 55 4.23 4.18 -5.11
CA PRO A 55 2.84 4.18 -4.67
C PRO A 55 1.82 4.07 -5.80
N TRP A 56 2.15 4.51 -7.02
CA TRP A 56 1.27 4.35 -8.19
C TRP A 56 1.24 2.92 -8.74
N GLU A 57 2.18 2.05 -8.39
CA GLU A 57 2.15 0.64 -8.82
C GLU A 57 1.33 -0.23 -7.88
N LEU A 58 1.04 0.26 -6.67
CA LEU A 58 0.37 -0.50 -5.62
C LEU A 58 -1.13 -0.75 -5.90
N PRO A 59 -1.92 0.18 -6.44
CA PRO A 59 -3.32 -0.07 -6.79
C PRO A 59 -3.54 -1.36 -7.57
N ASP A 60 -2.69 -1.64 -8.56
CA ASP A 60 -2.79 -2.81 -9.42
C ASP A 60 -2.38 -4.12 -8.72
N LYS A 61 -1.77 -4.02 -7.53
CA LYS A 61 -1.37 -5.15 -6.68
C LYS A 61 -2.34 -5.38 -5.53
N ALA A 62 -3.31 -4.50 -5.34
CA ALA A 62 -4.37 -4.68 -4.36
C ALA A 62 -5.37 -5.73 -4.86
N LEU A 63 -6.02 -6.43 -3.94
CA LEU A 63 -7.07 -7.41 -4.28
C LEU A 63 -8.42 -6.74 -4.57
N PHE A 64 -8.60 -5.48 -4.17
CA PHE A 64 -9.77 -4.66 -4.39
C PHE A 64 -9.44 -3.17 -4.11
N GLY A 65 -10.33 -2.28 -4.48
CA GLY A 65 -10.28 -0.86 -4.11
C GLY A 65 -10.24 0.08 -5.31
N GLN A 66 -10.91 1.22 -5.19
CA GLN A 66 -11.00 2.23 -6.26
C GLN A 66 -10.23 3.52 -5.93
N LYS A 67 -10.33 3.96 -4.68
CA LYS A 67 -9.74 5.22 -4.18
C LYS A 67 -8.76 5.00 -3.04
N GLU A 68 -8.97 3.91 -2.30
CA GLU A 68 -8.16 3.46 -1.19
C GLU A 68 -7.86 1.98 -1.40
N TRP A 69 -6.66 1.57 -1.04
CA TRP A 69 -6.15 0.19 -1.16
C TRP A 69 -5.51 -0.25 0.15
N TYR A 70 -5.59 -1.54 0.45
CA TYR A 70 -5.21 -2.10 1.74
C TYR A 70 -4.17 -3.20 1.59
N PHE A 71 -3.11 -3.13 2.38
CA PHE A 71 -2.00 -4.08 2.35
C PHE A 71 -1.58 -4.50 3.74
N PHE A 72 -1.25 -5.78 3.91
CA PHE A 72 -0.37 -6.25 4.97
C PHE A 72 1.06 -6.23 4.45
N THR A 73 1.95 -5.54 5.15
CA THR A 73 3.37 -5.46 4.80
C THR A 73 4.22 -5.75 6.02
N PRO A 74 5.37 -6.43 5.90
CA PRO A 74 6.36 -6.46 6.95
C PRO A 74 6.90 -5.05 7.20
N ARG A 75 7.43 -4.82 8.40
CA ARG A 75 8.07 -3.55 8.77
C ARG A 75 9.49 -3.81 9.22
N ASP A 76 10.45 -3.41 8.40
CA ASP A 76 11.88 -3.62 8.67
C ASP A 76 12.54 -2.37 9.27
N ARG A 77 13.60 -2.59 10.03
CA ARG A 77 14.51 -1.59 10.58
C ARG A 77 15.41 -1.07 9.48
N LYS A 78 15.69 0.23 9.53
CA LYS A 78 16.71 0.86 8.70
C LYS A 78 18.13 0.48 9.13
N TYR A 79 18.33 0.25 10.43
CA TYR A 79 19.64 -0.08 11.01
C TYR A 79 19.48 -1.25 11.98
N PRO A 80 20.45 -2.19 12.07
CA PRO A 80 20.35 -3.41 12.89
C PRO A 80 19.84 -3.17 14.32
N ASN A 81 20.36 -2.14 14.98
CA ASN A 81 20.02 -1.80 16.38
C ASN A 81 19.12 -0.56 16.51
N GLY A 82 18.56 -0.05 15.41
CA GLY A 82 17.73 1.16 15.40
C GLY A 82 16.24 0.87 15.45
N SER A 83 15.46 1.76 16.08
CA SER A 83 13.99 1.73 16.05
C SER A 83 13.40 2.37 14.79
N ARG A 84 14.23 3.01 13.96
CA ARG A 84 13.80 3.71 12.75
C ARG A 84 13.42 2.71 11.67
N PRO A 85 12.18 2.72 11.15
CA PRO A 85 11.79 1.83 10.06
C PRO A 85 12.47 2.23 8.74
N ASN A 86 12.78 1.23 7.91
CA ASN A 86 13.17 1.46 6.52
C ASN A 86 11.93 1.80 5.70
N ARG A 87 11.96 2.98 5.08
CA ARG A 87 10.84 3.56 4.35
C ARG A 87 11.26 4.08 2.98
N ALA A 88 12.46 3.72 2.52
CA ALA A 88 12.80 3.87 1.11
C ALA A 88 11.89 2.95 0.30
N ALA A 89 11.35 3.44 -0.81
CA ALA A 89 10.46 2.65 -1.65
C ALA A 89 10.52 3.07 -3.11
N GLY A 90 10.78 2.09 -3.99
CA GLY A 90 10.95 2.32 -5.42
C GLY A 90 11.92 3.47 -5.71
N SER A 91 11.41 4.48 -6.40
CA SER A 91 12.13 5.69 -6.81
C SER A 91 12.15 6.81 -5.74
N GLY A 92 11.70 6.54 -4.51
CA GLY A 92 11.51 7.57 -3.49
C GLY A 92 11.54 7.05 -2.06
N TYR A 93 10.83 7.76 -1.17
CA TYR A 93 10.75 7.41 0.24
C TYR A 93 9.48 7.92 0.92
N TRP A 94 9.02 7.17 1.92
CA TRP A 94 7.91 7.56 2.79
C TRP A 94 8.40 8.36 4.00
N LYS A 95 7.84 9.55 4.19
CA LYS A 95 8.12 10.43 5.32
C LYS A 95 6.93 10.47 6.27
N ALA A 96 7.18 10.20 7.55
CA ALA A 96 6.20 10.38 8.61
C ALA A 96 5.65 11.82 8.62
N THR A 97 4.34 11.96 8.77
CA THR A 97 3.66 13.24 8.94
C THR A 97 2.62 13.13 10.06
N GLY A 98 2.31 14.26 10.70
CA GLY A 98 1.38 14.31 11.83
C GLY A 98 1.86 13.57 13.08
N ALA A 99 1.09 13.71 14.15
CA ALA A 99 1.28 12.96 15.39
C ALA A 99 0.81 11.50 15.23
N ASP A 100 1.36 10.62 16.06
CA ASP A 100 0.88 9.25 16.19
C ASP A 100 -0.50 9.26 16.85
N LYS A 101 -1.48 8.55 16.26
CA LYS A 101 -2.83 8.43 16.82
C LYS A 101 -2.93 7.08 17.55
N PRO A 102 -3.03 7.05 18.89
CA PRO A 102 -3.27 5.82 19.62
C PRO A 102 -4.69 5.32 19.33
N LEU A 103 -4.85 4.00 19.24
CA LEU A 103 -6.11 3.32 19.00
C LEU A 103 -6.37 2.33 20.12
N SER A 104 -7.53 2.44 20.74
CA SER A 104 -8.02 1.55 21.80
C SER A 104 -9.35 0.95 21.37
N ARG A 105 -9.68 -0.21 21.95
CA ARG A 105 -11.01 -0.80 21.76
C ARG A 105 -12.08 0.07 22.43
N GLN A 106 -13.25 0.20 21.82
CA GLN A 106 -14.37 0.92 22.43
C GLN A 106 -14.65 0.39 23.85
N GLY A 107 -14.71 1.31 24.82
CA GLY A 107 -14.91 0.98 26.24
C GLY A 107 -13.67 0.45 26.99
N SER A 108 -12.49 0.43 26.36
CA SER A 108 -11.24 0.03 27.01
C SER A 108 -10.23 1.17 27.05
N SER A 109 -9.53 1.31 28.18
CA SER A 109 -8.37 2.20 28.31
C SER A 109 -7.08 1.59 27.71
N LYS A 110 -7.09 0.30 27.37
CA LYS A 110 -5.93 -0.40 26.83
C LYS A 110 -5.72 -0.04 25.35
N MET A 111 -4.59 0.59 25.06
CA MET A 111 -4.14 0.85 23.70
C MET A 111 -3.81 -0.47 22.99
N VAL A 112 -4.39 -0.66 21.80
CA VAL A 112 -4.22 -1.87 20.98
C VAL A 112 -3.27 -1.61 19.82
N ALA A 113 -3.31 -0.42 19.24
CA ALA A 113 -2.50 -0.07 18.07
C ALA A 113 -2.18 1.42 18.01
N ILE A 114 -1.30 1.78 17.08
CA ILE A 114 -0.95 3.15 16.74
C ILE A 114 -1.09 3.34 15.24
N LYS A 115 -1.79 4.40 14.84
CA LYS A 115 -1.88 4.85 13.44
C LYS A 115 -0.88 5.95 13.18
N LYS A 116 -0.08 5.80 12.12
CA LYS A 116 0.85 6.82 11.63
C LYS A 116 0.53 7.20 10.19
N ALA A 117 0.48 8.50 9.90
CA ALA A 117 0.39 8.98 8.52
C ALA A 117 1.79 9.13 7.90
N LEU A 118 1.91 8.78 6.62
CA LEU A 118 3.10 8.91 5.81
C LEU A 118 2.76 9.56 4.48
N VAL A 119 3.68 10.39 3.99
CA VAL A 119 3.59 11.00 2.65
C VAL A 119 4.76 10.50 1.83
N PHE A 120 4.51 10.10 0.58
CA PHE A 120 5.57 9.71 -0.34
C PHE A 120 6.26 10.93 -0.96
N TYR A 121 7.58 10.87 -1.02
CA TYR A 121 8.43 11.82 -1.71
C TYR A 121 9.17 11.09 -2.83
N HIS A 122 9.05 11.57 -4.06
CA HIS A 122 9.77 11.03 -5.21
C HIS A 122 11.19 11.59 -5.27
N GLY A 123 12.18 10.76 -5.60
CA GLY A 123 13.59 11.12 -5.63
C GLY A 123 14.33 10.84 -4.31
N LYS A 124 15.63 11.19 -4.29
CA LYS A 124 16.54 10.84 -3.17
C LYS A 124 16.36 11.78 -1.98
N ALA A 125 16.25 11.21 -0.78
CA ALA A 125 16.25 11.99 0.46
C ALA A 125 17.56 12.79 0.64
N PRO A 126 17.52 14.01 1.19
CA PRO A 126 16.34 14.74 1.69
C PRO A 126 15.66 15.64 0.65
N ARG A 127 16.09 15.63 -0.61
CA ARG A 127 15.65 16.57 -1.67
C ARG A 127 14.48 16.04 -2.51
N GLY A 128 13.76 15.04 -2.02
CA GLY A 128 12.63 14.47 -2.75
C GLY A 128 11.49 15.48 -2.93
N ILE A 129 10.70 15.29 -3.97
CA ILE A 129 9.52 16.10 -4.27
C ILE A 129 8.31 15.45 -3.61
N LYS A 130 7.58 16.21 -2.80
CA LYS A 130 6.37 15.74 -2.11
C LYS A 130 5.30 15.36 -3.13
N THR A 131 4.71 14.19 -2.97
CA THR A 131 3.58 13.74 -3.80
C THR A 131 2.26 13.77 -3.03
N ASP A 132 1.15 13.47 -3.72
CA ASP A 132 -0.18 13.35 -3.12
C ASP A 132 -0.50 11.94 -2.60
N TRP A 133 0.47 11.01 -2.65
CA TRP A 133 0.30 9.65 -2.15
C TRP A 133 0.51 9.58 -0.64
N ILE A 134 -0.47 9.01 0.05
CA ILE A 134 -0.54 8.93 1.50
C ILE A 134 -0.72 7.48 1.93
N ILE A 135 -0.02 7.09 2.99
CA ILE A 135 -0.29 5.85 3.72
C ILE A 135 -0.72 6.17 5.15
N HIS A 136 -1.75 5.47 5.62
CA HIS A 136 -1.96 5.26 7.05
C HIS A 136 -1.43 3.87 7.43
N GLU A 137 -0.34 3.86 8.19
CA GLU A 137 0.30 2.66 8.74
C GLU A 137 -0.27 2.39 10.14
N TYR A 138 -0.85 1.22 10.34
CA TYR A 138 -1.39 0.73 11.60
C TYR A 138 -0.45 -0.36 12.13
N ARG A 139 0.07 -0.16 13.34
CA ARG A 139 0.95 -1.12 14.03
C ARG A 139 0.39 -1.48 15.40
N LEU A 140 0.57 -2.72 15.83
CA LEU A 140 0.12 -3.16 17.16
C LEU A 140 1.01 -2.56 18.25
N ALA A 141 0.39 -2.13 19.36
CA ALA A 141 1.11 -1.54 20.49
C ALA A 141 1.98 -2.56 21.25
N GLU A 142 1.60 -3.84 21.23
CA GLU A 142 2.27 -4.92 21.97
C GLU A 142 3.37 -5.61 21.17
N ALA A 143 3.48 -5.36 19.86
CA ALA A 143 4.51 -5.98 19.02
C ALA A 143 5.95 -5.59 19.43
N ASP A 144 6.12 -4.42 20.04
CA ASP A 144 7.40 -3.95 20.61
C ASP A 144 7.82 -4.71 21.88
N ARG A 145 6.97 -5.57 22.47
CA ARG A 145 7.23 -6.21 23.77
C ARG A 145 7.64 -7.67 23.71
N SER A 146 7.74 -8.31 22.54
CA SER A 146 8.23 -9.69 22.48
C SER A 146 9.76 -9.72 22.73
N PRO A 147 10.24 -10.35 23.83
CA PRO A 147 11.68 -10.35 24.15
C PRO A 147 12.53 -11.15 23.15
N ASN A 148 11.89 -11.93 22.27
CA ASN A 148 12.52 -12.90 21.37
C ASN A 148 12.97 -12.35 20.01
N LYS A 149 12.77 -11.06 19.71
CA LYS A 149 13.28 -10.45 18.45
C LYS A 149 14.68 -9.81 18.59
N LYS A 150 15.50 -10.29 19.52
CA LYS A 150 16.89 -9.87 19.67
C LYS A 150 17.76 -10.57 18.61
N GLY A 151 17.84 -9.98 17.41
CA GLY A 151 18.81 -10.40 16.38
C GLY A 151 18.43 -10.12 14.93
N GLY A 152 17.17 -9.78 14.62
CA GLY A 152 16.70 -9.57 13.24
C GLY A 152 16.48 -8.10 12.86
N LEU A 153 16.48 -7.82 11.55
CA LEU A 153 16.10 -6.51 10.99
C LEU A 153 14.59 -6.22 11.06
N ARG A 154 13.73 -7.16 11.48
CA ARG A 154 12.28 -6.99 11.44
C ARG A 154 11.75 -6.33 12.72
N LEU A 155 11.01 -5.22 12.59
CA LEU A 155 10.28 -4.58 13.69
C LEU A 155 8.98 -5.34 13.97
N ASP A 156 8.13 -5.42 12.95
CA ASP A 156 6.81 -6.04 13.04
C ASP A 156 6.70 -7.10 11.95
N ASP A 157 6.10 -8.25 12.28
CA ASP A 157 5.86 -9.28 11.26
C ASP A 157 4.82 -8.80 10.25
N TRP A 158 3.85 -8.02 10.73
CA TRP A 158 2.81 -7.41 9.92
C TRP A 158 2.43 -6.03 10.46
N VAL A 159 2.36 -5.05 9.57
CA VAL A 159 1.56 -3.83 9.73
C VAL A 159 0.48 -3.78 8.66
N LEU A 160 -0.61 -3.08 8.95
CA LEU A 160 -1.67 -2.83 7.98
C LEU A 160 -1.50 -1.42 7.41
N CYS A 161 -1.51 -1.29 6.10
CA CYS A 161 -1.36 -0.02 5.40
C CYS A 161 -2.64 0.27 4.59
N ARG A 162 -3.23 1.44 4.80
CA ARG A 162 -4.23 2.03 3.89
C ARG A 162 -3.53 3.06 3.00
N LEU A 163 -3.45 2.78 1.70
CA LEU A 163 -2.91 3.67 0.67
C LEU A 163 -4.03 4.46 0.00
N TYR A 164 -3.82 5.74 -0.26
CA TYR A 164 -4.70 6.54 -1.11
C TYR A 164 -3.96 7.73 -1.73
N ASN A 165 -4.55 8.32 -2.77
CA ASN A 165 -4.06 9.56 -3.36
C ASN A 165 -5.00 10.73 -2.99
N LYS A 166 -4.46 11.79 -2.39
CA LYS A 166 -5.24 12.92 -1.85
C LYS A 166 -6.10 13.61 -2.90
N LYS A 167 -5.63 13.72 -4.15
CA LYS A 167 -6.39 14.37 -5.24
C LYS A 167 -7.37 13.41 -5.93
N ASN A 168 -7.34 12.13 -5.57
CA ASN A 168 -8.12 11.06 -6.18
C ASN A 168 -8.07 11.06 -7.71
N ASN A 169 -6.96 11.52 -8.29
CA ASN A 169 -6.76 11.64 -9.72
C ASN A 169 -6.18 10.36 -10.34
N TRP A 170 -5.99 9.30 -9.55
CA TRP A 170 -5.43 8.02 -10.03
C TRP A 170 -6.20 7.47 -11.23
N GLY A 171 -7.54 7.52 -11.20
CA GLY A 171 -8.35 7.09 -12.35
C GLY A 171 -8.06 7.89 -13.63
N LYS A 172 -7.75 9.18 -13.51
CA LYS A 172 -7.34 10.02 -14.65
C LYS A 172 -5.92 9.68 -15.12
N MET A 173 -5.01 9.39 -14.18
CA MET A 173 -3.64 8.96 -14.51
C MET A 173 -3.63 7.65 -15.31
N GLN A 174 -4.45 6.67 -14.93
CA GLN A 174 -4.60 5.43 -15.70
C GLN A 174 -5.10 5.67 -17.12
N GLN A 175 -6.00 6.63 -17.31
CA GLN A 175 -6.57 6.93 -18.62
C GLN A 175 -5.54 7.62 -19.53
N GLN A 176 -4.76 8.56 -19.00
CA GLN A 176 -3.66 9.19 -19.73
C GLN A 176 -2.55 8.19 -20.09
N GLN A 177 -2.19 7.26 -19.19
CA GLN A 177 -1.20 6.23 -19.50
C GLN A 177 -1.66 5.31 -20.64
N LYS A 178 -2.93 4.91 -20.64
CA LYS A 178 -3.52 4.11 -21.73
C LYS A 178 -3.62 4.85 -23.05
N GLU A 179 -3.83 6.16 -23.02
CA GLU A 179 -3.82 7.01 -24.22
C GLU A 179 -2.41 7.12 -24.80
N MET A 180 -1.39 7.31 -23.95
CA MET A 180 0.02 7.33 -24.38
C MET A 180 0.51 5.99 -24.92
N GLU A 181 0.18 4.87 -24.26
CA GLU A 181 0.55 3.51 -24.73
C GLU A 181 -0.10 3.18 -26.10
N LYS A 182 -1.32 3.69 -26.35
CA LYS A 182 -1.99 3.53 -27.65
C LYS A 182 -1.31 4.34 -28.75
N ASP A 183 -0.87 5.56 -28.45
CA ASP A 183 -0.15 6.39 -29.43
C ASP A 183 1.23 5.79 -29.76
N GLU A 184 1.99 5.30 -28.78
CA GLU A 184 3.30 4.67 -29.01
C GLU A 184 3.18 3.37 -29.84
N THR A 185 2.14 2.56 -29.59
CA THR A 185 1.90 1.33 -30.37
C THR A 185 1.47 1.64 -31.82
N THR A 186 0.82 2.80 -32.03
CA THR A 186 0.39 3.24 -33.37
C THR A 186 1.55 3.82 -34.17
N SER A 187 2.53 4.49 -33.52
CA SER A 187 3.72 5.01 -34.20
C SER A 187 4.71 3.91 -34.65
N ASP A 188 4.87 2.83 -33.87
CA ASP A 188 5.81 1.75 -34.18
C ASP A 188 5.34 0.85 -35.35
N SER A 189 4.04 0.88 -35.67
CA SER A 189 3.45 0.14 -36.78
C SER A 189 3.66 0.80 -38.16
N LEU A 190 4.24 2.01 -38.22
CA LEU A 190 4.42 2.79 -39.45
C LEU A 190 5.85 2.76 -40.03
N GLU A 191 6.84 2.13 -39.35
CA GLU A 191 8.25 2.13 -39.79
C GLU A 191 8.74 0.88 -40.56
N THR A 192 7.87 -0.09 -40.90
CA THR A 192 8.26 -1.23 -41.76
C THR A 192 7.59 -1.19 -43.13
N SER A 193 8.04 -0.26 -43.98
CA SER A 193 7.94 -0.42 -45.43
C SER A 193 9.21 0.11 -46.11
N THR A 194 10.26 -0.71 -46.15
CA THR A 194 11.36 -0.50 -47.09
C THR A 194 10.84 -0.82 -48.50
N PRO A 195 10.90 0.12 -49.46
CA PRO A 195 10.59 -0.20 -50.84
C PRO A 195 11.72 -1.04 -51.45
N GLU A 196 11.35 -2.15 -52.10
CA GLU A 196 12.24 -2.92 -52.96
C GLU A 196 12.86 -2.01 -54.02
N SER A 197 14.14 -2.25 -54.29
CA SER A 197 14.94 -1.53 -55.27
C SER A 197 14.87 -2.26 -56.61
N ASP A 198 14.39 -1.57 -57.64
CA ASP A 198 14.64 -1.93 -59.03
C ASP A 198 15.99 -1.33 -59.46
N ILE A 199 16.93 -2.18 -59.89
CA ILE A 199 17.86 -2.08 -61.05
C ILE A 199 18.68 -3.37 -61.13
#